data_AF-A0A6B3HZ04-F1
#
_entry.id   AF-A0A6B3HZ04-F1
#
_cell.length_a   1.000
_cell.length_b   1.000
_cell.length_c   1.000
_cell.angle_alpha   90.00
_cell.angle_beta   90.00
_cell.angle_gamma   90.00
#
_symmetry.space_group_name_H-M   'P 1'
#
loop_
_entity.id
_entity.type
_entity.pdbx_description
1 polymer ?
#
loop_
_entity_poly.entity_id
_entity_poly.type
_entity_poly.pdbx_seq_one_letter_code
_entity_poly.pdbx_strand_id
1 'polypeptide(L)' 'REGTQRIVDRLLDAMEDEGAPADFVARLSSPLPLITICEALDIPEADRPWLRAHALTMMNVGAAGKEDAVR' A
#
# COMPACT_ATOMS: atom_id res chain seq x y z
N ARG A 1 -9.44 11.89 9.27
CA ARG A 1 -10.40 11.66 8.15
C ARG A 1 -10.89 10.24 8.28
N GLU A 2 -12.19 9.98 8.18
CA GLU A 2 -12.77 8.64 8.44
C GLU A 2 -12.25 7.55 7.48
N GLY A 3 -11.92 7.88 6.22
CA GLY A 3 -11.37 6.92 5.26
C GLY A 3 -10.03 6.31 5.69
N THR A 4 -9.09 7.15 6.13
CA THR A 4 -7.78 6.70 6.62
C THR A 4 -7.91 5.77 7.83
N GLN A 5 -8.82 6.05 8.76
CA GLN A 5 -9.06 5.18 9.92
C GLN A 5 -9.51 3.79 9.47
N ARG A 6 -10.52 3.70 8.58
CA ARG A 6 -11.00 2.41 8.05
C ARG A 6 -9.92 1.61 7.33
N ILE A 7 -8.97 2.29 6.67
CA ILE A 7 -7.84 1.62 6.03
C ILE A 7 -6.89 1.05 7.09
N VAL A 8 -6.56 1.84 8.11
CA VAL A 8 -5.69 1.40 9.21
C VAL A 8 -6.32 0.21 9.95
N ASP A 9 -7.61 0.28 10.30
CA ASP A 9 -8.31 -0.78 11.00
C ASP A 9 -8.21 -2.11 10.24
N ARG A 10 -8.54 -2.11 8.94
CA ARG A 10 -8.44 -3.31 8.09
C ARG A 10 -7.02 -3.87 7.96
N LEU A 11 -6.00 -3.01 7.93
CA LEU A 11 -4.60 -3.46 7.86
C LEU A 11 -4.18 -4.11 9.19
N LEU A 12 -4.63 -3.57 10.32
CA LEU A 12 -4.40 -4.15 11.64
C LEU A 12 -5.14 -5.46 11.81
N ASP A 13 -6.41 -5.55 11.40
CA ASP A 13 -7.19 -6.80 11.44
C ASP A 13 -6.47 -7.91 10.65
N ALA A 14 -5.99 -7.61 9.44
CA ALA A 14 -5.23 -8.56 8.64
C ALA A 14 -3.90 -8.99 9.29
N MET A 15 -3.22 -8.07 9.99
CA MET A 15 -2.01 -8.39 10.74
C MET A 15 -2.29 -9.26 11.96
N GLU A 16 -3.42 -9.05 12.65
CA GLU A 16 -3.85 -9.87 13.78
C GLU A 16 -4.20 -11.29 13.32
N ASP A 17 -4.90 -11.44 12.19
CA ASP A 17 -5.24 -12.73 11.59
C ASP A 17 -3.99 -13.55 11.19
N GLU A 18 -2.93 -12.88 10.72
CA GLU A 18 -1.66 -13.51 10.36
C GLU A 18 -0.81 -13.92 11.59
N GLY A 19 -1.01 -13.26 12.73
CA GLY A 19 -0.32 -13.56 13.98
C GLY A 19 1.15 -13.13 14.05
N ALA A 20 1.79 -13.39 15.20
CA ALA A 20 3.17 -13.00 15.43
C ALA A 20 4.19 -14.03 14.89
N PRO A 21 5.37 -13.58 14.41
CA PRO A 21 5.84 -12.20 14.32
C PRO A 21 5.32 -11.48 13.07
N ALA A 22 4.86 -10.23 13.24
CA ALA A 22 4.41 -9.39 12.13
C ALA A 22 5.40 -8.24 11.86
N ASP A 23 5.67 -7.98 10.58
CA ASP A 23 6.45 -6.81 10.14
C ASP A 23 5.50 -5.62 9.95
N PHE A 24 5.50 -4.71 10.93
CA PHE A 24 4.66 -3.52 10.93
C PHE A 24 4.93 -2.60 9.73
N VAL A 25 6.19 -2.49 9.28
CA VAL A 25 6.53 -1.63 8.15
C VAL A 25 5.93 -2.20 6.88
N ALA A 26 6.19 -3.48 6.62
CA ALA A 26 5.69 -4.15 5.42
C ALA A 26 4.16 -4.24 5.37
N ARG A 27 3.51 -4.46 6.52
CA ARG A 27 2.07 -4.76 6.59
C ARG A 27 1.19 -3.53 6.80
N LEU A 28 1.70 -2.44 7.38
CA LEU A 28 0.93 -1.22 7.61
C LEU A 28 1.56 0.03 7.01
N SER A 29 2.79 0.37 7.39
CA SER A 29 3.40 1.65 7.00
C SER A 29 3.59 1.81 5.49
N SER A 30 4.04 0.75 4.81
CA SER A 30 4.23 0.75 3.35
C SER A 30 2.93 0.82 2.54
N PRO A 31 1.89 0.00 2.82
CA PRO A 31 0.65 0.05 2.04
C PRO A 31 -0.24 1.26 2.33
N LEU A 32 -0.26 1.80 3.56
CA LEU A 32 -1.23 2.81 4.00
C LEU A 32 -1.24 4.10 3.15
N PRO A 33 -0.11 4.78 2.88
CA PRO A 33 -0.12 6.04 2.13
C PRO A 33 -0.73 5.87 0.74
N LEU A 34 -0.45 4.72 0.12
CA LEU A 34 -0.84 4.44 -1.24
C LEU A 34 -2.32 4.02 -1.35
N ILE A 35 -2.85 3.30 -0.37
CA ILE A 35 -4.30 3.04 -0.31
C ILE A 35 -5.05 4.35 -0.06
N THR A 36 -4.54 5.19 0.83
CA THR A 36 -5.17 6.47 1.19
C THR A 36 -5.20 7.45 0.00
N ILE A 37 -4.14 7.53 -0.82
CA ILE A 37 -4.14 8.40 -2.00
C ILE A 37 -5.11 7.90 -3.09
N CYS A 38 -5.22 6.59 -3.30
CA CYS A 38 -6.21 6.02 -4.23
C CYS A 38 -7.65 6.29 -3.79
N GLU A 39 -7.93 6.26 -2.48
CA GLU A 39 -9.25 6.64 -1.93
C GLU A 39 -9.49 8.15 -2.09
N ALA A 40 -8.49 9.00 -1.83
CA ALA A 40 -8.61 10.45 -1.97
C ALA A 40 -8.82 10.92 -3.42
N LEU A 41 -8.29 10.18 -4.38
CA LEU A 41 -8.43 10.44 -5.82
C LEU A 41 -9.69 9.79 -6.44
N ASP A 42 -10.54 9.16 -5.62
CA ASP A 42 -11.78 8.50 -6.01
C ASP A 42 -11.61 7.44 -7.13
N ILE A 43 -10.48 6.73 -7.08
CA ILE A 43 -10.11 5.74 -8.10
C ILE A 43 -10.98 4.50 -7.94
N PRO A 44 -11.58 3.95 -9.02
CA PRO A 44 -12.37 2.72 -8.97
C PRO A 44 -11.58 1.55 -8.35
N GLU A 45 -12.24 0.74 -7.51
CA GLU A 45 -11.63 -0.41 -6.81
C GLU A 45 -10.83 -1.34 -7.73
N ALA A 46 -11.35 -1.60 -8.93
CA ALA A 46 -10.73 -2.47 -9.93
C ALA A 46 -9.35 -1.98 -10.41
N ASP A 47 -9.12 -0.65 -10.41
CA ASP A 47 -7.89 -0.04 -10.93
C ASP A 47 -6.83 0.14 -9.84
N ARG A 48 -7.25 0.10 -8.55
CA ARG A 48 -6.37 0.36 -7.40
C ARG A 48 -5.19 -0.61 -7.33
N PRO A 49 -5.32 -1.95 -7.52
CA PRO A 49 -4.19 -2.86 -7.44
C PRO A 49 -3.10 -2.55 -8.47
N TRP A 50 -3.50 -2.23 -9.72
CA TRP A 50 -2.56 -1.90 -10.79
C TRP A 50 -1.82 -0.59 -10.50
N LEU A 51 -2.53 0.47 -10.12
CA LEU A 51 -1.92 1.75 -9.73
C LEU A 51 -1.00 1.61 -8.53
N ARG A 52 -1.39 0.81 -7.53
CA ARG A 52 -0.58 0.56 -6.34
C ARG A 52 0.78 -0.04 -6.71
N ALA A 53 0.79 -1.08 -7.55
CA ALA A 53 2.03 -1.71 -7.98
C ALA A 53 2.98 -0.72 -8.68
N HIS A 54 2.47 0.05 -9.65
CA HIS A 54 3.28 1.01 -10.41
C HIS A 54 3.79 2.17 -9.57
N ALA A 55 2.96 2.69 -8.65
CA ALA A 55 3.36 3.76 -7.75
C ALA A 55 4.47 3.31 -6.79
N LEU A 56 4.41 2.08 -6.25
CA LEU A 56 5.49 1.54 -5.43
C LEU A 56 6.79 1.41 -6.23
N THR A 57 6.72 0.94 -7.47
CA THR A 57 7.89 0.90 -8.38
C THR A 57 8.47 2.30 -8.62
N MET A 58 7.63 3.30 -8.91
CA MET A 58 8.07 4.68 -9.12
C MET A 58 8.70 5.32 -7.88
N MET A 59 8.21 4.99 -6.68
CA MET A 59 8.71 5.52 -5.41
C MET A 59 10.01 4.85 -4.95
N ASN A 60 10.41 3.74 -5.58
CA ASN A 60 11.66 3.04 -5.28
C ASN A 60 12.87 3.72 -5.96
N VAL A 61 13.24 4.92 -5.50
CA VAL A 61 14.33 5.75 -6.06
C VAL A 61 15.74 5.24 -5.64
N GLY A 62 15.94 3.92 -5.65
CA GLY A 62 17.23 3.25 -5.44
C GLY A 62 17.74 2.56 -6.70
N ALA A 63 19.02 2.18 -6.74
CA ALA A 63 19.61 1.52 -7.93
C ALA A 63 18.84 0.24 -8.36
N ALA A 64 18.21 -0.46 -7.42
CA ALA A 64 17.37 -1.63 -7.68
C ALA A 64 16.03 -1.30 -8.37
N GLY A 65 15.44 -0.13 -8.11
CA GLY A 65 14.16 0.27 -8.73
C GLY A 65 14.27 0.58 -10.22
N LYS A 66 15.49 0.77 -10.75
CA LYS A 66 15.73 1.05 -12.16
C LYS A 66 15.48 -0.16 -13.07
N GLU A 67 15.71 -1.38 -12.58
CA GLU A 67 15.41 -2.62 -13.31
C GLU A 67 13.91 -2.93 -13.30
N ASP A 68 13.23 -2.73 -12.17
CA ASP A 68 11.79 -2.93 -12.04
C ASP A 68 10.96 -1.94 -12.86
N ALA A 69 11.48 -0.74 -13.15
CA ALA A 69 10.79 0.30 -13.92
C ALA A 69 10.68 0.01 -15.43
N VAL A 70 11.45 -0.94 -15.96
CA VAL A 70 11.49 -1.28 -17.40
C VAL A 70 10.58 -2.46 -17.74
N ARG A 71 9.98 -3.11 -16.72
CA ARG A 71 9.14 -4.30 -16.89
C ARG A 71 7.69 -3.98 -17.20
#